data_AF-A0A6L7W6M2-F1
#
_entry.id   AF-A0A6L7W6M2-F1
#
_cell.length_a   1.000
_cell.length_b   1.000
_cell.length_c   1.000
_cell.angle_alpha   90.00
_cell.angle_beta   90.00
_cell.angle_gamma   90.00
#
_symmetry.space_group_name_H-M   'P 1'
#
loop_
_entity.id
_entity.type
_entity.pdbx_description
1 polymer ?
#
loop_
_entity_poly.entity_id
_entity_poly.type
_entity_poly.pdbx_seq_one_letter_code
_entity_poly.pdbx_strand_id
1 'polypeptide(L)'
;MQTFLNALIYHRFTNRVGKTLAVLGILACATTAAHAAVDEETLFVFNTFSFLIWGALVMWMCAGFTMLESGSVRTKNASMICLKNIGIYSIAGLAYYFLGYNLIRDV
;
A
#
# COMPACT_ATOMS: atom_id res chain seq x y z
N MET A 1 3.82 17.30 46.16
CA MET A 1 4.39 17.24 44.79
C MET A 1 3.92 16.00 44.01
N GLN A 2 3.78 14.82 44.64
CA GLN A 2 3.31 13.58 43.98
C GLN A 2 1.86 13.63 43.45
N THR A 3 0.95 14.37 44.11
CA THR A 3 -0.47 14.50 43.74
C THR A 3 -0.68 15.27 42.43
N PHE A 4 0.16 16.27 42.11
CA PHE A 4 0.07 17.05 40.87
C PHE A 4 0.57 16.27 39.64
N LEU A 5 1.57 15.38 39.81
CA LEU A 5 2.01 14.49 38.72
C LEU A 5 0.93 13.48 38.34
N ASN A 6 0.24 12.88 39.32
CA ASN A 6 -0.82 11.90 39.06
C ASN A 6 -2.01 12.53 38.30
N ALA A 7 -2.39 13.77 38.63
CA ALA A 7 -3.45 14.50 37.93
C ALA A 7 -3.08 14.83 36.47
N LEU A 8 -1.82 15.18 36.22
CA LEU A 8 -1.33 15.54 34.88
C LEU A 8 -1.16 14.31 33.98
N ILE A 9 -0.77 13.17 34.55
CA ILE A 9 -0.76 11.86 33.88
C ILE A 9 -2.20 11.43 33.56
N TYR A 10 -3.14 11.61 34.48
CA TYR A 10 -4.55 11.26 34.28
C TYR A 10 -5.21 12.11 33.17
N HIS A 11 -4.92 13.42 33.12
CA HIS A 11 -5.41 14.31 32.06
C HIS A 11 -4.79 14.01 30.67
N ARG A 12 -3.52 13.59 30.62
CA ARG A 12 -2.91 13.14 29.34
C ARG A 12 -3.41 11.76 28.91
N PHE A 13 -3.73 10.87 29.86
CA PHE A 13 -4.29 9.55 29.58
C PHE A 13 -5.72 9.67 29.05
N THR A 14 -6.61 10.39 29.74
CA THR A 14 -8.01 10.62 29.31
C THR A 14 -8.09 11.22 27.89
N ASN A 15 -7.20 12.18 27.57
CA ASN A 15 -7.14 12.78 26.23
C ASN A 15 -6.62 11.83 25.14
N ARG A 16 -5.79 10.83 25.47
CA ARG A 16 -5.40 9.79 24.51
C ARG A 16 -6.52 8.80 24.27
N VAL A 17 -7.18 8.30 25.33
CA VAL A 17 -8.32 7.37 25.17
C VAL A 17 -9.51 8.01 24.45
N GLY A 18 -9.79 9.30 24.73
CA GLY A 18 -10.84 10.04 24.02
C GLY A 18 -10.55 10.20 22.53
N LYS A 19 -9.29 10.48 22.15
CA LYS A 19 -8.88 10.54 20.74
C LYS A 19 -8.95 9.17 20.06
N THR A 20 -8.57 8.09 20.72
CA THR A 20 -8.67 6.74 20.16
C THR A 20 -10.12 6.28 20.00
N LEU A 21 -10.99 6.61 20.95
CA LEU A 21 -12.43 6.30 20.88
C LEU A 21 -13.13 7.12 19.80
N ALA A 22 -12.75 8.39 19.60
CA ALA A 22 -13.27 9.21 18.50
C ALA A 22 -12.85 8.66 17.12
N VAL A 23 -11.61 8.21 16.97
CA VAL A 23 -11.13 7.56 15.73
C VAL A 23 -11.86 6.23 15.47
N LEU A 24 -12.07 5.42 16.51
CA LEU A 24 -12.86 4.18 16.43
C LEU A 24 -14.33 4.46 16.04
N GLY A 25 -14.94 5.52 16.59
CA GLY A 25 -16.31 5.93 16.24
C GLY A 25 -16.45 6.40 14.80
N ILE A 26 -15.47 7.15 14.29
CA ILE A 26 -15.44 7.59 12.88
C ILE A 26 -15.24 6.39 11.95
N LEU A 27 -14.36 5.45 12.31
CA LEU A 27 -14.11 4.23 11.55
C LEU A 27 -15.34 3.30 11.50
N ALA A 28 -16.11 3.24 12.59
CA ALA A 28 -17.36 2.46 12.65
C ALA A 28 -18.51 3.08 11.85
N CYS A 29 -18.52 4.41 11.66
CA CYS A 29 -19.50 5.09 10.82
C CYS A 29 -19.15 4.98 9.32
N ALA A 30 -17.86 4.86 8.98
CA ALA A 30 -17.40 4.73 7.59
C ALA A 30 -17.70 3.35 6.96
N THR A 31 -18.06 2.34 7.74
CA THR A 31 -18.35 0.98 7.23
C THR A 31 -19.79 0.77 6.78
N THR A 32 -20.71 1.72 7.02
CA THR A 32 -22.07 1.66 6.48
C THR A 32 -22.15 2.26 5.08
N ALA A 33 -21.27 1.81 4.18
CA ALA A 33 -21.40 2.09 2.76
C ALA A 33 -22.60 1.30 2.21
N ALA A 34 -23.61 2.04 1.72
CA ALA A 34 -24.81 1.51 1.12
C ALA A 34 -24.49 0.49 0.03
N HIS A 35 -25.03 -0.73 0.15
CA HIS A 35 -24.97 -1.73 -0.91
C HIS A 35 -25.98 -1.35 -2.00
N ALA A 36 -25.50 -0.65 -3.03
CA ALA A 36 -26.21 -0.56 -4.30
C ALA A 36 -26.04 -1.91 -5.02
N ALA A 37 -27.14 -2.54 -5.43
CA ALA A 37 -27.09 -3.76 -6.23
C ALA A 37 -26.49 -3.44 -7.60
N VAL A 38 -25.21 -3.77 -7.76
CA VAL A 38 -24.46 -3.63 -9.01
C VAL A 38 -24.81 -4.87 -9.86
N ASP A 39 -25.34 -4.66 -11.07
CA ASP A 39 -25.67 -5.70 -12.03
C ASP A 39 -24.44 -6.58 -12.35
N GLU A 40 -24.62 -7.89 -12.58
CA GLU A 40 -23.51 -8.85 -12.66
C GLU A 40 -22.46 -8.46 -13.73
N GLU A 41 -22.92 -7.89 -14.85
CA GLU A 41 -22.05 -7.40 -15.93
C GLU A 41 -21.17 -6.23 -15.48
N THR A 42 -21.74 -5.27 -14.76
CA THR A 42 -21.00 -4.13 -14.22
C THR A 42 -20.03 -4.55 -13.12
N LEU A 43 -20.37 -5.59 -12.36
CA LEU A 43 -19.52 -6.15 -11.32
C LEU A 43 -18.29 -6.85 -11.93
N PHE A 44 -18.46 -7.60 -13.02
CA PHE A 44 -17.34 -8.21 -13.74
C PHE A 44 -16.39 -7.17 -14.35
N VAL A 45 -16.93 -6.13 -14.98
CA VAL A 45 -16.15 -5.04 -15.57
C VAL A 45 -15.37 -4.29 -14.50
N PHE A 46 -16.02 -3.89 -13.40
CA PHE A 46 -15.34 -3.15 -12.33
C PHE A 46 -14.31 -4.01 -11.59
N ASN A 47 -14.55 -5.30 -11.38
CA ASN A 47 -13.56 -6.18 -10.75
C ASN A 47 -12.32 -6.34 -11.63
N THR A 48 -12.49 -6.63 -12.91
CA THR A 48 -11.37 -6.79 -13.85
C THR A 48 -10.62 -5.47 -14.03
N PHE A 49 -11.34 -4.37 -14.25
CA PHE A 49 -10.75 -3.04 -14.36
C PHE A 49 -9.97 -2.65 -13.10
N SER A 50 -10.53 -2.93 -11.92
CA SER A 50 -9.84 -2.70 -10.65
C SER A 50 -8.55 -3.50 -10.58
N PHE A 51 -8.53 -4.78 -10.97
CA PHE A 51 -7.30 -5.57 -11.01
C PHE A 51 -6.22 -4.99 -11.95
N LEU A 52 -6.60 -4.46 -13.12
CA LEU A 52 -5.65 -3.79 -14.03
C LEU A 52 -5.08 -2.50 -13.42
N ILE A 53 -5.92 -1.68 -12.78
CA ILE A 53 -5.48 -0.42 -12.16
C ILE A 53 -4.60 -0.67 -10.94
N TRP A 54 -4.98 -1.62 -10.07
CA TRP A 54 -4.16 -2.04 -8.94
C TRP A 54 -2.83 -2.65 -9.42
N GLY A 55 -2.85 -3.45 -10.49
CA GLY A 55 -1.63 -3.97 -11.11
C GLY A 55 -0.70 -2.88 -11.65
N ALA A 56 -1.25 -1.87 -12.32
CA ALA A 56 -0.47 -0.72 -12.81
C ALA A 56 0.13 0.13 -11.67
N LEU A 57 -0.61 0.32 -10.58
CA LEU A 57 -0.14 1.02 -9.37
C LEU A 57 1.02 0.28 -8.68
N VAL A 58 1.04 -1.05 -8.69
CA VAL A 58 2.17 -1.83 -8.17
C VAL A 58 3.41 -1.64 -9.04
N MET A 59 3.26 -1.57 -10.36
CA MET A 59 4.39 -1.30 -11.25
C MET A 59 5.01 0.10 -11.03
N TRP A 60 4.18 1.08 -10.65
CA TRP A 60 4.65 2.41 -10.25
C TRP A 60 5.55 2.41 -9.01
N MET A 61 5.35 1.46 -8.08
CA MET A 61 6.19 1.32 -6.88
C MET A 61 7.65 1.00 -7.24
N CYS A 62 7.87 0.17 -8.25
CA CYS A 62 9.21 -0.19 -8.70
C CYS A 62 9.96 1.02 -9.28
N ALA A 63 9.26 1.92 -9.98
CA ALA A 63 9.84 3.18 -10.43
C ALA A 63 10.18 4.12 -9.26
N GLY A 64 9.29 4.22 -8.26
CA GLY A 64 9.51 5.05 -7.08
C GLY A 64 10.77 4.65 -6.28
N PHE A 65 10.97 3.36 -6.04
CA PHE A 65 12.15 2.86 -5.31
C PHE A 65 13.45 3.04 -6.10
N THR A 66 13.37 2.82 -7.43
CA THR A 66 14.51 3.03 -8.33
C THR A 66 15.00 4.47 -8.28
N MET A 67 14.09 5.43 -8.17
CA MET A 67 14.44 6.86 -8.08
C MET A 67 15.13 7.19 -6.75
N LEU A 68 14.64 6.65 -5.62
CA LEU A 68 15.27 6.83 -4.31
C LEU A 68 16.67 6.23 -4.26
N GLU A 69 16.86 5.04 -4.83
CA GLU A 69 18.17 4.41 -4.90
C GLU A 69 19.12 5.24 -5.78
N SER A 70 18.68 5.68 -6.96
CA SER A 70 19.47 6.53 -7.86
C SER A 70 19.87 7.90 -7.28
N GLY A 71 19.07 8.44 -6.34
CA GLY A 71 19.34 9.73 -5.68
C GLY A 71 20.34 9.65 -4.53
N SER A 72 20.55 8.46 -3.95
CA SER A 72 21.49 8.22 -2.85
C SER A 72 22.95 8.03 -3.29
N VAL A 73 23.20 8.09 -4.60
CA VAL A 73 24.46 7.69 -5.24
C VAL A 73 25.03 8.81 -6.07
N ARG A 74 26.36 8.81 -6.21
CA ARG A 74 27.07 9.87 -6.93
C ARG A 74 26.54 9.97 -8.35
N THR A 75 26.37 11.20 -8.82
CA THR A 75 25.78 11.54 -10.14
C THR A 75 26.44 10.82 -11.32
N LYS A 76 27.75 10.54 -11.24
CA LYS A 76 28.49 9.78 -12.27
C LYS A 76 27.97 8.34 -12.47
N ASN A 77 27.39 7.73 -11.44
CA ASN A 77 26.98 6.32 -11.45
C ASN A 77 25.45 6.13 -11.38
N ALA A 78 24.66 7.20 -11.35
CA ALA A 78 23.20 7.13 -11.22
C ALA A 78 22.55 6.30 -12.35
N SER A 79 23.00 6.48 -13.61
CA SER A 79 22.47 5.75 -14.77
C SER A 79 22.68 4.24 -14.69
N MET A 80 23.81 3.79 -14.12
CA MET A 80 24.10 2.36 -13.95
C MET A 80 23.20 1.70 -12.91
N ILE A 81 22.70 2.48 -11.95
CA ILE A 81 21.88 1.99 -10.85
C ILE A 81 20.42 1.91 -11.28
N CYS A 82 19.94 2.90 -12.02
CA CYS A 82 18.65 2.81 -12.70
C CYS A 82 18.59 1.59 -13.64
N LEU A 83 19.66 1.32 -14.39
CA LEU A 83 19.72 0.20 -15.32
C LEU A 83 19.64 -1.16 -14.60
N LYS A 84 20.31 -1.30 -13.46
CA LYS A 84 20.26 -2.52 -12.65
C LYS A 84 18.85 -2.78 -12.11
N ASN A 85 18.18 -1.75 -11.60
CA ASN A 85 16.84 -1.88 -11.02
C ASN A 85 15.76 -2.18 -12.06
N ILE A 86 15.81 -1.50 -13.21
CA ILE A 86 14.90 -1.80 -14.33
C ILE A 86 15.18 -3.19 -14.91
N GLY A 87 16.46 -3.60 -14.95
CA GLY A 87 16.88 -4.91 -15.43
C GLY A 87 16.31 -6.06 -14.59
N ILE A 88 16.46 -6.01 -13.27
CA ILE A 88 15.91 -7.05 -12.37
C ILE A 88 14.39 -7.08 -12.44
N TYR A 89 13.73 -5.91 -12.51
CA TYR A 89 12.27 -5.82 -12.64
C TYR A 89 11.75 -6.45 -13.95
N SER A 90 12.41 -6.19 -15.08
CA SER A 90 12.05 -6.77 -16.38
C SER A 90 12.25 -8.28 -16.41
N ILE A 91 13.35 -8.78 -15.83
CA ILE A 91 13.63 -10.21 -15.75
C ILE A 91 12.64 -10.91 -14.80
N ALA A 92 12.27 -10.29 -13.68
CA ALA A 92 11.27 -10.82 -12.76
C ALA A 92 9.88 -10.92 -13.39
N GLY A 93 9.46 -9.91 -14.17
CA GLY A 93 8.19 -9.96 -14.91
C GLY A 93 8.16 -11.08 -15.95
N LEU A 94 9.24 -11.27 -16.70
CA LEU A 94 9.36 -12.38 -17.65
C LEU A 94 9.39 -13.74 -16.95
N ALA A 95 10.11 -13.86 -15.82
CA ALA A 95 10.13 -15.09 -15.03
C ALA A 95 8.74 -15.46 -14.49
N TYR A 96 7.93 -14.49 -14.06
CA TYR A 96 6.55 -14.73 -13.66
C TYR A 96 5.68 -15.21 -14.83
N TYR A 97 5.87 -14.64 -16.02
CA TYR A 97 5.14 -15.07 -17.22
C TYR A 97 5.46 -16.51 -17.64
N PHE A 98 6.75 -16.91 -17.63
CA PHE A 98 7.17 -18.24 -18.08
C PHE A 98 7.04 -19.34 -17.02
N LEU A 99 7.39 -19.06 -15.76
CA LEU A 99 7.47 -20.06 -14.69
C LEU A 99 6.32 -19.93 -13.69
N GLY A 100 5.87 -18.71 -13.40
CA GLY A 100 4.89 -18.44 -12.34
C GLY A 100 3.48 -18.96 -12.63
N TYR A 101 3.03 -18.92 -13.88
CA TYR A 101 1.66 -19.35 -14.26
C TYR A 101 1.46 -20.87 -14.28
N ASN A 102 2.56 -21.63 -14.38
CA ASN A 102 2.53 -23.09 -14.31
C ASN A 102 2.66 -23.54 -12.84
N LEU A 103 3.58 -22.96 -12.05
CA LEU A 103 3.79 -23.38 -10.65
C LEU A 103 2.64 -23.09 -9.68
N ILE A 104 1.87 -22.01 -9.87
CA ILE A 104 0.77 -21.63 -8.95
C ILE A 104 -0.54 -22.35 -9.25
N ARG A 105 -0.73 -22.86 -10.46
CA ARG A 105 -1.98 -23.55 -10.85
C ARG A 105 -2.00 -25.03 -10.46
N ASP A 106 -0.83 -25.60 -10.19
CA ASP A 106 -0.63 -27.02 -9.90
C ASP A 106 -0.62 -27.35 -8.38
N VAL A 107 -0.92 -26.37 -7.51
CA VAL A 107 -1.11 -26.52 -6.04
C VAL A 107 -2.58 -26.43 -5.67
#